data_AF-A0A954BKP8-F1
#
_entry.id   AF-A0A954BKP8-F1
#
_cell.length_a   1.000
_cell.length_b   1.000
_cell.length_c   1.000
_cell.angle_alpha   90.00
_cell.angle_beta   90.00
_cell.angle_gamma   90.00
#
_symmetry.space_group_name_H-M   'P 1'
#
loop_
_entity.id
_entity.type
_entity.pdbx_description
1 polymer ?
#
loop_
_entity_poly.entity_id
_entity_poly.type
_entity_poly.pdbx_seq_one_letter_code
_entity_poly.pdbx_strand_id
1 'polypeptide(L)' 'AVQRLAIAALKTGVPMTWRDMTSYIEASIDVIIQAGREEGRRGITEFYLPGNEHHGGYADEAV' A
#
# COMPACT_ATOMS: atom_id res chain seq x y z
N ALA A 1 5.11 -2.70 3.07
CA ALA A 1 5.28 -3.27 1.70
C ALA A 1 5.49 -2.23 0.59
N VAL A 2 4.81 -1.07 0.66
CA VAL A 2 4.83 0.01 -0.33
C VAL A 2 6.23 0.46 -0.76
N GLN A 3 7.16 0.66 0.18
CA GLN A 3 8.54 1.09 -0.14
C GLN A 3 9.26 0.13 -1.10
N ARG A 4 9.04 -1.18 -0.96
CA ARG A 4 9.65 -2.19 -1.84
C ARG A 4 9.09 -2.09 -3.27
N LEU A 5 7.80 -1.81 -3.41
CA LEU A 5 7.15 -1.54 -4.69
C LEU A 5 7.67 -0.26 -5.33
N ALA A 6 7.77 0.83 -4.56
CA ALA A 6 8.31 2.11 -5.03
C ALA A 6 9.75 1.97 -5.54
N ILE A 7 10.61 1.24 -4.83
CA ILE A 7 11.99 0.95 -5.28
C ILE A 7 12.00 0.14 -6.58
N ALA A 8 11.14 -0.88 -6.70
CA ALA A 8 11.06 -1.69 -7.91
C ALA A 8 10.57 -0.87 -9.11
N ALA A 9 9.58 0.01 -8.90
CA ALA A 9 9.05 0.89 -9.93
C ALA A 9 10.06 1.98 -10.35
N LEU A 10 10.79 2.58 -9.41
CA LEU A 10 11.82 3.57 -9.76
C LEU A 10 12.98 2.98 -10.56
N LYS A 11 13.22 1.66 -10.45
CA LYS A 11 14.20 0.94 -11.28
C LYS A 11 13.76 0.77 -12.75
N THR A 12 12.49 1.03 -13.09
CA THR A 12 11.99 0.87 -14.47
C THR A 12 12.28 2.09 -15.36
N GLY A 13 12.95 3.11 -14.84
CA GLY A 13 13.42 4.27 -15.63
C GLY A 13 12.35 5.33 -15.92
N VAL A 14 11.18 5.26 -15.28
CA VAL A 14 10.17 6.32 -15.36
C VAL A 14 10.66 7.53 -14.55
N PRO A 15 10.81 8.73 -15.15
CA PRO A 15 11.24 9.91 -14.43
C PRO A 15 10.10 10.42 -13.55
N MET A 16 10.04 9.93 -12.32
CA MET A 16 9.06 10.34 -11.33
C MET A 16 9.73 10.53 -9.96
N THR A 17 9.25 11.48 -9.16
CA THR A 17 9.79 11.69 -7.81
C THR A 17 9.33 10.59 -6.86
N TRP A 18 10.06 10.38 -5.76
CA TRP A 18 9.65 9.44 -4.71
C TRP A 18 8.25 9.74 -4.15
N ARG A 19 7.90 11.02 -4.02
CA ARG A 19 6.61 11.47 -3.49
C ARG A 19 5.47 11.12 -4.44
N ASP A 20 5.65 11.39 -5.73
CA ASP A 20 4.65 11.07 -6.75
C ASP A 20 4.49 9.56 -6.90
N MET A 21 5.58 8.80 -6.79
CA MET A 21 5.54 7.33 -6.80
C MET A 21 4.75 6.76 -5.62
N THR A 22 4.97 7.29 -4.42
CA THR A 22 4.23 6.86 -3.23
C THR A 22 2.75 7.17 -3.38
N SER A 23 2.42 8.40 -3.80
CA SER A 23 1.04 8.84 -4.01
C SER A 23 0.34 8.01 -5.09
N TYR A 24 1.06 7.67 -6.17
CA TYR A 24 0.54 6.81 -7.22
C TYR A 24 0.23 5.40 -6.72
N ILE A 25 1.13 4.80 -5.94
CA ILE A 25 0.92 3.47 -5.37
C ILE A 25 -0.26 3.46 -4.41
N GLU A 26 -0.39 4.47 -3.55
CA GLU A 26 -1.51 4.60 -2.61
C GLU A 26 -2.86 4.80 -3.31
N ALA A 27 -2.88 5.55 -4.42
CA ALA A 27 -4.11 5.76 -5.19
C ALA A 27 -4.47 4.58 -6.12
N SER A 28 -3.50 3.74 -6.49
CA SER A 28 -3.68 2.70 -7.51
C SER A 28 -3.78 1.29 -6.95
N ILE A 29 -3.42 1.07 -5.67
CA ILE A 29 -3.45 -0.24 -5.02
C ILE A 29 -4.41 -0.16 -3.84
N ASP A 30 -5.55 -0.85 -3.94
CA ASP A 30 -6.54 -0.89 -2.86
C ASP A 30 -6.07 -1.76 -1.68
N VAL A 31 -5.28 -2.80 -1.96
CA VAL A 31 -4.86 -3.77 -0.94
C VAL A 31 -3.51 -4.40 -1.27
N ILE A 32 -2.69 -4.57 -0.23
CA ILE A 32 -1.47 -5.38 -0.25
C ILE A 32 -1.64 -6.50 0.76
N ILE A 33 -1.64 -7.75 0.26
CA ILE A 33 -1.69 -8.96 1.07
C ILE A 33 -0.31 -9.59 1.07
N GLN A 34 0.31 -9.70 2.24
CA GLN A 34 1.53 -10.50 2.38
C GLN A 34 1.13 -11.91 2.79
N ALA A 35 1.45 -12.88 1.96
CA ALA A 35 1.29 -14.29 2.25
C ALA A 35 2.63 -14.93 2.63
N GLY A 36 2.58 -15.91 3.52
CA GLY A 36 3.77 -16.58 4.02
C GLY A 36 3.43 -17.92 4.64
N ARG A 37 4.42 -18.48 5.35
CA ARG A 37 4.19 -19.62 6.23
C ARG A 37 4.22 -19.14 7.67
N GLU A 38 3.14 -19.39 8.38
CA GLU A 38 3.04 -19.21 9.82
C GLU A 38 2.93 -20.61 10.42
N GLU A 39 3.88 -20.99 11.28
CA GLU A 39 3.94 -22.34 11.87
C GLU A 39 3.88 -23.48 10.84
N GLY A 40 4.53 -23.29 9.70
CA GLY A 40 4.57 -24.28 8.62
C GLY A 40 3.31 -24.33 7.75
N ARG A 41 2.20 -23.72 8.15
CA ARG A 41 0.96 -23.62 7.37
C ARG A 41 1.01 -22.40 6.46
N ARG A 42 0.50 -22.52 5.23
CA ARG A 42 0.36 -21.38 4.31
C ARG A 42 -0.76 -20.48 4.84
N GLY A 43 -0.50 -19.18 4.91
CA GLY A 43 -1.46 -18.21 5.40
C GLY A 43 -1.14 -16.79 4.95
N ILE A 44 -2.06 -15.88 5.26
CA ILE A 44 -1.84 -14.44 5.14
C ILE A 44 -1.12 -14.01 6.40
N THR A 45 0.06 -13.41 6.25
CA THR A 45 0.87 -12.92 7.38
C THR A 45 0.60 -11.45 7.66
N GLU A 46 0.22 -10.66 6.65
CA GLU A 46 -0.07 -9.24 6.82
C GLU A 46 -1.11 -8.76 5.80
N PHE A 47 -1.93 -7.82 6.23
CA PHE A 47 -2.93 -7.15 5.40
C PHE A 47 -2.77 -5.65 5.54
N TYR A 48 -2.51 -4.97 4.41
CA TYR A 48 -2.30 -3.53 4.37
C TYR A 48 -3.25 -2.90 3.34
N LEU A 49 -3.97 -1.87 3.76
CA LEU A 49 -4.88 -1.10 2.92
C LEU A 49 -4.32 0.31 2.73
N PRO A 50 -3.67 0.60 1.60
CA PRO A 50 -3.19 1.94 1.30
C PRO A 50 -4.38 2.91 1.22
N GLY A 51 -4.23 4.13 1.74
CA GLY A 51 -5.29 5.16 1.68
C GLY A 51 -6.32 5.12 2.82
N ASN A 52 -6.47 3.98 3.52
CA ASN A 52 -7.40 3.88 4.66
C ASN A 52 -6.87 4.56 5.93
N GLU A 53 -5.55 4.75 6.02
CA GLU A 53 -4.91 5.53 7.10
C GLU A 53 -5.18 7.04 6.96
N HIS A 54 -5.57 7.52 5.77
CA HIS A 54 -6.04 8.90 5.53
C HIS A 54 -7.57 9.03 5.52
N HIS A 55 -8.32 7.92 5.50
CA HIS A 55 -9.77 7.90 5.65
C HIS A 55 -10.20 7.81 7.13
N GLY A 56 -9.51 8.54 8.00
CA GLY A 56 -9.93 8.83 9.39
C GLY A 56 -10.61 10.19 9.53
N GLY A 57 -11.10 10.77 8.41
CA GLY A 57 -11.59 12.14 8.33
C GLY A 57 -12.98 12.29 7.70
N TYR A 58 -13.78 11.23 7.61
CA TYR A 58 -15.22 11.40 7.45
C TYR A 58 -15.80 11.54 8.85
N ALA A 59 -15.71 12.76 9.36
CA ALA A 59 -16.62 13.19 10.40
C ALA A 59 -18.03 12.90 9.90
N ASP A 60 -18.75 12.18 10.73
CA ASP A 60 -20.18 11.99 10.73
C ASP A 60 -20.88 13.37 10.76
N GLU A 61 -20.96 14.06 9.62
CA GLU A 61 -21.92 15.16 9.45
C GLU A 61 -23.26 14.57 9.01
N ALA A 62 -23.85 13.85 9.95
CA ALA A 62 -25.25 13.47 9.93
C ALA A 62 -25.85 13.75 11.32
N VAL A 63 -26.06 15.03 11.64
CA VAL A 63 -27.13 15.52 12.55
C VAL A 63 -27.40 17.01 12.32
#